data_AF-A0A377K6I7-F1
#
_entry.id   AF-A0A377K6I7-F1
#
_cell.length_a   1.000
_cell.length_b   1.000
_cell.length_c   1.000
_cell.angle_alpha   90.00
_cell.angle_beta   90.00
_cell.angle_gamma   90.00
#
_symmetry.space_group_name_H-M   'P 1'
#
loop_
_entity.id
_entity.type
_entity.pdbx_description
1 polymer ?
#
loop_
_entity_poly.entity_id
_entity_poly.type
_entity_poly.pdbx_seq_one_letter_code
_entity_poly.pdbx_strand_id
1 'polypeptide(L)' 'MLNREWQVVQSILSGDQPQALHGSQGRGTTLGNQLEVIPADRTWRPRVQSKPKVDGPQSAIVTGQRERRFSATNMVGYG' A
#
# COMPACT_ATOMS: atom_id res chain seq x y z
N MET A 1 0.98 23.98 24.98
CA MET A 1 0.52 24.84 23.86
C MET A 1 0.21 23.95 22.67
N LEU A 2 -0.93 24.15 21.99
CA LEU A 2 -1.42 23.29 20.89
C LEU A 2 -1.05 23.81 19.48
N ASN A 3 -0.67 25.08 19.36
CA ASN A 3 -0.16 25.66 18.12
C ASN A 3 1.35 25.41 18.04
N ARG A 4 1.75 24.47 17.19
CA ARG A 4 3.14 24.09 16.90
C ARG A 4 3.23 23.57 15.46
N GLU A 5 4.44 23.21 15.02
CA GLU A 5 4.60 22.52 13.73
C GLU A 5 4.07 21.08 13.79
N TRP A 6 3.27 20.74 12.78
CA TRP A 6 2.59 19.46 12.64
C TRP A 6 2.97 18.81 11.30
N GLN A 7 3.37 17.54 11.34
CA GLN A 7 3.56 16.71 10.17
C GLN A 7 2.25 15.98 9.84
N VAL A 8 1.77 16.12 8.61
CA VAL A 8 0.62 15.36 8.10
C VAL A 8 1.07 13.93 7.78
N VAL A 9 0.36 12.93 8.31
CA VAL A 9 0.64 11.51 8.08
C VAL A 9 -0.44 10.82 7.24
N GLN A 10 -1.64 11.41 7.16
CA GLN A 10 -2.74 10.96 6.31
C GLN A 10 -3.65 12.15 5.93
N SER A 11 -4.23 12.10 4.74
CA SER A 11 -5.27 13.03 4.28
C SER A 11 -6.37 12.27 3.56
N ILE A 12 -7.62 12.52 3.93
CA ILE A 12 -8.81 11.97 3.27
C ILE A 12 -9.57 13.15 2.68
N LEU A 13 -9.63 13.19 1.35
CA LEU A 13 -10.34 14.22 0.60
C LEU A 13 -11.70 13.69 0.16
N SER A 14 -12.76 14.47 0.39
CA SER A 14 -14.12 14.15 -0.05
C SER A 14 -14.71 15.35 -0.78
N GLY A 15 -15.23 15.11 -1.99
CA GLY A 15 -15.86 16.14 -2.82
C GLY A 15 -17.30 15.79 -3.10
N ASP A 16 -18.19 16.78 -2.97
CA ASP A 16 -19.58 16.71 -3.42
C ASP A 16 -19.80 17.79 -4.47
N GLN A 17 -20.22 17.38 -5.67
CA GLN A 17 -20.41 18.28 -6.80
C GLN A 17 -21.84 18.16 -7.35
N PRO A 18 -22.83 18.80 -6.71
CA PRO A 18 -24.23 18.70 -7.11
C PRO A 18 -24.48 19.19 -8.53
N GLN A 19 -23.77 20.22 -9.00
CA GLN A 19 -23.98 20.83 -10.31
C GLN A 19 -23.64 19.91 -11.51
N ALA A 20 -23.04 18.74 -11.26
CA ALA A 20 -22.88 17.71 -12.28
C ALA A 20 -24.22 17.06 -12.68
N LEU A 21 -25.24 17.13 -11.81
CA LEU A 21 -26.58 16.65 -12.09
C LEU A 21 -27.41 17.70 -12.86
N HIS A 22 -28.19 17.29 -13.85
CA HIS A 22 -29.15 18.20 -14.50
C HIS A 22 -30.24 18.61 -13.50
N GLY A 23 -30.49 19.92 -13.36
CA GLY A 23 -31.54 20.46 -12.49
C GLY A 23 -31.07 20.91 -11.09
N SER A 24 -29.80 20.73 -10.74
CA SER A 24 -29.22 21.19 -9.47
C SER A 24 -28.65 22.62 -9.53
N GLN A 25 -29.24 23.45 -10.38
CA GLN A 25 -28.84 24.85 -10.54
C GLN A 25 -28.85 25.57 -9.17
N GLY A 26 -27.75 26.26 -8.85
CA GLY A 26 -27.62 27.02 -7.60
C GLY A 26 -27.02 26.27 -6.41
N ARG A 27 -26.74 24.96 -6.49
CA ARG A 27 -25.94 24.25 -5.47
C ARG A 27 -24.45 24.29 -5.82
N GLY A 28 -23.63 24.76 -4.89
CA GLY A 28 -22.16 24.84 -5.04
C GLY A 28 -21.46 23.50 -4.79
N THR A 29 -20.19 23.42 -5.20
CA THR A 29 -19.31 22.28 -4.92
C THR A 29 -18.76 22.37 -3.50
N THR A 30 -18.82 21.27 -2.76
CA THR A 30 -18.22 21.15 -1.43
C THR A 30 -16.98 20.26 -1.50
N LEU A 31 -15.90 20.68 -0.85
CA LEU A 31 -14.68 19.90 -0.69
C LEU A 31 -14.33 19.85 0.80
N GLY A 32 -14.29 18.66 1.38
CA GLY A 32 -13.86 18.40 2.75
C GLY A 32 -12.52 17.66 2.76
N ASN A 33 -11.63 18.04 3.68
CA ASN A 33 -10.37 17.35 3.92
C ASN A 33 -10.23 17.01 5.40
N GLN A 34 -10.06 15.72 5.69
CA GLN A 34 -9.73 15.22 7.02
C GLN A 34 -8.25 14.85 7.08
N LEU A 35 -7.53 15.48 8.01
CA LEU A 35 -6.08 15.32 8.17
C LEU A 35 -5.77 14.57 9.48
N GLU A 36 -4.86 13.59 9.40
CA GLU A 36 -4.20 13.01 10.57
C GLU A 36 -2.81 13.62 10.69
N VAL A 37 -2.49 14.16 11.86
CA VAL A 37 -1.24 14.89 12.11
C VAL A 37 -0.50 14.37 13.33
N ILE A 38 0.83 14.42 13.26
CA ILE A 38 1.72 14.18 14.40
C ILE A 38 2.59 15.42 14.63
N PRO A 39 3.10 15.65 15.86
CA PRO A 39 4.10 16.68 16.10
C PRO A 39 5.33 16.49 15.20
N ALA A 40 5.85 17.57 14.61
CA ALA A 40 6.96 17.50 13.65
C ALA A 40 8.29 16.97 14.23
N ASP A 41 8.44 17.00 15.56
CA ASP A 41 9.58 16.43 16.28
C ASP A 41 9.52 14.89 16.42
N ARG A 42 8.40 14.26 16.04
CA ARG A 42 8.21 12.82 16.14
C ARG A 42 8.45 12.14 14.79
N THR A 43 9.37 11.18 14.75
CA THR A 43 9.57 10.36 13.56
C THR A 43 8.38 9.44 13.31
N TRP A 44 7.72 9.59 12.16
CA TRP A 44 6.66 8.68 11.72
C TRP A 44 7.23 7.31 11.34
N ARG A 45 6.55 6.22 11.76
CA ARG A 45 6.86 4.85 11.34
C ARG A 45 5.59 4.16 10.83
N PRO A 46 5.56 3.68 9.57
CA PRO A 46 4.41 2.93 9.07
C PRO A 46 4.25 1.63 9.86
N ARG A 47 3.01 1.16 10.00
CA ARG A 47 2.76 -0.18 10.54
C ARG A 47 3.35 -1.20 9.59
N VAL A 48 4.18 -2.09 10.12
CA VAL A 48 4.77 -3.20 9.36
C VAL A 48 3.64 -4.10 8.85
N GLN A 49 3.50 -4.22 7.53
CA GLN A 49 2.59 -5.18 6.93
C GLN A 49 3.07 -6.60 7.27
N SER A 50 2.14 -7.54 7.48
CA SER A 50 2.49 -8.94 7.71
C SER A 50 3.34 -9.44 6.56
N LYS A 51 4.52 -10.01 6.88
CA LYS A 51 5.37 -10.63 5.86
C LYS A 51 4.53 -11.68 5.10
N PRO A 52 4.54 -11.67 3.76
CA PRO A 52 3.92 -12.73 3.00
C PRO A 52 4.57 -14.05 3.44
N LYS A 53 3.76 -14.95 3.98
CA LYS A 53 4.17 -16.30 4.31
C LYS A 53 3.74 -17.20 3.16
N VAL A 54 4.65 -18.04 2.70
CA VAL A 54 4.31 -19.17 1.84
C VAL A 54 4.13 -20.36 2.77
N ASP A 55 2.90 -20.89 2.85
CA ASP A 55 2.63 -22.10 3.61
C ASP A 55 2.95 -23.31 2.71
N GLY A 56 4.06 -23.99 3.01
CA GLY A 56 4.44 -25.25 2.39
C GLY A 56 5.46 -25.15 1.23
N PRO A 57 6.01 -26.30 0.80
CA PRO A 57 7.00 -26.34 -0.27
C PRO A 57 6.35 -25.97 -1.61
N GLN A 58 6.96 -25.01 -2.31
CA GLN A 58 6.50 -24.58 -3.64
C GLN A 58 7.42 -25.16 -4.73
N SER A 59 6.85 -25.98 -5.61
CA SER A 59 7.54 -26.46 -6.82
C SER A 59 7.79 -25.29 -7.77
N ALA A 60 9.05 -25.05 -8.14
CA ALA A 60 9.42 -24.04 -9.12
C ALA A 60 9.76 -24.70 -10.47
N ILE A 61 9.33 -24.08 -11.57
CA ILE A 61 9.78 -24.46 -12.92
C ILE A 61 11.09 -23.69 -13.18
N VAL A 62 12.16 -24.43 -13.48
CA VAL A 62 13.44 -23.84 -13.89
C VAL A 62 13.24 -23.15 -15.23
N THR A 63 13.14 -21.83 -15.20
CA THR A 63 13.07 -21.01 -16.41
C THR A 63 14.46 -20.53 -16.78
N GLY A 64 15.11 -21.27 -17.68
CA GLY A 64 16.31 -20.88 -18.41
C GLY A 64 16.13 -21.29 -19.87
N GLN A 65 16.66 -20.51 -20.80
CA GLN A 65 16.61 -20.86 -22.23
C GLN A 65 17.17 -22.28 -22.44
N ARG A 66 16.59 -23.03 -23.39
CA ARG A 66 16.84 -24.45 -23.65
C ARG A 66 18.22 -24.69 -24.25
N GLU A 67 19.28 -24.37 -23.53
CA GLU A 67 20.63 -24.70 -23.96
C GLU A 67 21.52 -25.01 -22.76
N ARG A 68 21.09 -25.96 -21.93
CA ARG A 68 22.02 -26.91 -21.30
C ARG A 68 21.27 -28.06 -20.63
N ARG A 69 21.66 -29.28 -20.99
CA ARG A 69 21.22 -30.55 -20.40
C ARG A 69 21.76 -30.65 -18.97
N PHE A 70 20.91 -30.53 -17.96
CA PHE A 70 21.28 -30.86 -16.59
C PHE A 70 20.83 -32.29 -16.29
N SER A 71 21.80 -33.16 -16.00
CA SER A 71 21.55 -34.53 -15.53
C SER A 71 21.02 -34.45 -14.11
N ALA A 72 19.81 -34.96 -13.86
CA ALA A 72 19.27 -35.05 -12.51
C ALA A 72 19.98 -36.17 -11.76
N THR A 73 20.93 -35.83 -10.89
CA THR A 73 21.42 -36.73 -9.85
C THR A 73 21.70 -35.92 -8.58
N ASN A 74 21.08 -36.40 -7.49
CA ASN A 74 21.21 -36.02 -6.09
C ASN A 74 20.57 -34.71 -5.60
N MET A 75 19.44 -34.87 -4.92
CA MET A 75 19.34 -34.48 -3.51
C MET A 75 18.24 -35.27 -2.79
N VAL A 76 18.56 -36.49 -2.34
CA VAL A 76 17.94 -37.07 -1.13
C VAL A 76 18.95 -36.84 -0.02
N GLY A 77 18.73 -35.80 0.77
CA GLY A 77 19.43 -35.55 2.03
C GLY A 77 18.42 -35.59 3.15
N TYR A 78 18.48 -36.65 3.94
CA TYR A 78 17.73 -36.88 5.19
C TYR A 78 18.25 -35.97 6.33
N GLY A 79 17.40 -35.74 7.33
CA GLY A 79 17.80 -35.60 8.74
C GLY A 79 18.01 -34.18 9.24
#